data_AF-A0A1E7HSN2-F1
#
_entry.id   AF-A0A1E7HSN2-F1
#
_cell.length_a   1.000
_cell.length_b   1.000
_cell.length_c   1.000
_cell.angle_alpha   90.00
_cell.angle_beta   90.00
_cell.angle_gamma   90.00
#
_symmetry.space_group_name_H-M   'P 1'
#
loop_
_entity.id
_entity.type
_entity.pdbx_description
1 polymer ?
#
loop_
_entity_poly.entity_id
_entity_poly.type
_entity_poly.pdbx_seq_one_letter_code
_entity_poly.pdbx_strand_id
1 'polypeptide(L)'
;MLVANALATYFIDTNLKAREAQAVGTSDFLEDELETMGMRLADLEQQLKNYREANMGGLPEQLESNMRVLDRLQEQLNTARQSLMDAKNRLALTERMISENQTIIAQEGQAAIETTTDPMRLREHLVRLQNRYTANHPDVIKLKKMIADLESSRGDSKENMSGEGDNANIKTITPQMLQRDQIKGEIRTLEAEISDLRAKTNHYQSLVENTPKKEQELLSLKRDYDNIRATYNSLLERKLEAQLAVNMEKKQKGEQFYILDSARIPEKPISPDMKKLFIMVLLAGVGGGIGLMYLSERMDRSFRSQEDVELTLGLPVISTVPVLPDRKDKMLQGLHGVATACFICVSIILLLGFSLVTFKGLDNTVRLVKEYLFI
;
A
#
# COMPACT_ATOMS: atom_id res chain seq x y z
N MET A 1 53.61 0.33 -0.14
CA MET A 1 53.06 0.89 -1.40
C MET A 1 52.07 -0.06 -2.07
N LEU A 2 52.40 -1.34 -2.28
CA LEU A 2 51.40 -2.35 -2.70
C LEU A 2 50.20 -2.45 -1.74
N VAL A 3 50.45 -2.38 -0.43
CA VAL A 3 49.39 -2.34 0.60
C VAL A 3 48.47 -1.12 0.43
N ALA A 4 49.01 0.04 0.07
CA ALA A 4 48.22 1.26 -0.12
C ALA A 4 47.31 1.15 -1.35
N ASN A 5 47.83 0.64 -2.47
CA ASN A 5 47.02 0.38 -3.66
C ASN A 5 45.95 -0.69 -3.39
N ALA A 6 46.31 -1.77 -2.69
CA ALA A 6 45.37 -2.82 -2.32
C ALA A 6 44.25 -2.29 -1.41
N LEU A 7 44.56 -1.43 -0.43
CA LEU A 7 43.57 -0.77 0.41
C LEU A 7 42.65 0.16 -0.39
N ALA A 8 43.20 0.93 -1.33
CA ALA A 8 42.40 1.80 -2.20
C ALA A 8 41.43 0.97 -3.07
N THR A 9 41.91 -0.10 -3.71
CA THR A 9 41.04 -1.01 -4.49
C THR A 9 40.00 -1.69 -3.62
N TYR A 10 40.38 -2.17 -2.43
CA TYR A 10 39.47 -2.80 -1.49
C TYR A 10 38.39 -1.84 -1.01
N PHE A 11 38.74 -0.58 -0.75
CA PHE A 11 37.79 0.46 -0.39
C PHE A 11 36.76 0.70 -1.50
N ILE A 12 37.20 0.81 -2.76
CA ILE A 12 36.31 1.00 -3.91
C ILE A 12 35.35 -0.18 -4.06
N ASP A 13 35.86 -1.42 -4.03
CA ASP A 13 35.05 -2.64 -4.16
C ASP A 13 34.04 -2.78 -3.00
N THR A 14 34.48 -2.51 -1.78
CA THR A 14 33.61 -2.55 -0.59
C THR A 14 32.53 -1.48 -0.66
N ASN A 15 32.87 -0.28 -1.12
CA ASN A 15 31.90 0.81 -1.26
C ASN A 15 30.85 0.48 -2.33
N LEU A 16 31.26 -0.05 -3.49
CA LEU A 16 30.34 -0.49 -4.54
C LEU A 16 29.39 -1.58 -4.04
N LYS A 17 29.91 -2.62 -3.37
CA LYS A 17 29.09 -3.69 -2.78
C LYS A 17 28.13 -3.18 -1.72
N ALA A 18 28.58 -2.26 -0.85
CA ALA A 18 27.74 -1.68 0.18
C ALA A 18 26.59 -0.85 -0.41
N ARG A 19 26.87 -0.05 -1.44
CA ARG A 19 25.85 0.75 -2.16
C ARG A 19 24.86 -0.13 -2.91
N GLU A 20 25.35 -1.16 -3.61
CA GLU A 20 24.48 -2.13 -4.28
C GLU A 20 23.56 -2.85 -3.27
N ALA A 21 24.12 -3.36 -2.17
CA ALA A 21 23.34 -4.02 -1.13
C ALA A 21 22.30 -3.09 -0.49
N GLN A 22 22.66 -1.83 -0.23
CA GLN A 22 21.73 -0.83 0.31
C GLN A 22 20.60 -0.50 -0.67
N ALA A 23 20.91 -0.32 -1.96
CA ALA A 23 19.92 -0.04 -2.99
C ALA A 23 18.95 -1.23 -3.17
N VAL A 24 19.49 -2.46 -3.20
CA VAL A 24 18.68 -3.69 -3.28
C VAL A 24 17.79 -3.84 -2.05
N GLY A 25 18.36 -3.73 -0.84
CA GLY A 25 17.58 -3.84 0.39
C GLY A 25 16.47 -2.78 0.51
N THR A 26 16.69 -1.57 -0.02
CA THR A 26 15.63 -0.54 -0.08
C THR A 26 14.53 -0.91 -1.07
N SER A 27 14.89 -1.46 -2.23
CA SER A 27 13.92 -1.93 -3.24
C SER A 27 13.06 -3.07 -2.70
N ASP A 28 13.69 -4.04 -2.05
CA ASP A 28 13.02 -5.23 -1.50
C ASP A 28 12.06 -4.81 -0.36
N PHE A 29 12.50 -3.93 0.54
CA PHE A 29 11.62 -3.39 1.59
C PHE A 29 10.39 -2.66 1.02
N LEU A 30 10.58 -1.86 -0.03
CA LEU A 30 9.46 -1.16 -0.67
C LEU A 30 8.52 -2.10 -1.41
N GLU A 31 9.04 -3.22 -1.94
CA GLU A 31 8.25 -4.28 -2.57
C GLU A 31 7.35 -4.99 -1.55
N ASP A 32 7.89 -5.40 -0.41
CA ASP A 32 7.13 -6.04 0.68
C ASP A 32 6.03 -5.10 1.23
N GLU A 33 6.35 -3.82 1.41
CA GLU A 33 5.39 -2.82 1.89
C GLU A 33 4.30 -2.56 0.84
N LEU A 34 4.65 -2.56 -0.45
CA LEU A 34 3.68 -2.43 -1.55
C LEU A 34 2.73 -3.61 -1.63
N GLU A 35 3.22 -4.84 -1.43
CA GLU A 35 2.37 -6.02 -1.37
C GLU A 35 1.37 -5.91 -0.22
N THR A 36 1.85 -5.52 0.96
CA THR A 36 1.02 -5.29 2.16
C THR A 36 -0.03 -4.22 1.92
N MET A 37 0.35 -3.08 1.34
CA MET A 37 -0.57 -1.99 1.03
C MET A 37 -1.54 -2.37 -0.10
N GLY A 38 -1.10 -3.16 -1.08
CA GLY A 38 -1.94 -3.69 -2.15
C GLY A 38 -3.03 -4.61 -1.61
N MET A 39 -2.71 -5.49 -0.66
CA MET A 39 -3.70 -6.32 0.02
C MET A 39 -4.71 -5.48 0.81
N ARG A 40 -4.25 -4.46 1.55
CA ARG A 40 -5.15 -3.54 2.27
C ARG A 40 -6.06 -2.75 1.32
N LEU A 41 -5.52 -2.30 0.19
CA LEU A 41 -6.30 -1.60 -0.83
C LEU A 41 -7.39 -2.51 -1.40
N ALA A 42 -7.06 -3.75 -1.75
CA ALA A 42 -8.02 -4.73 -2.25
C ALA A 42 -9.11 -5.05 -1.22
N ASP A 43 -8.76 -5.15 0.06
CA ASP A 43 -9.73 -5.34 1.14
C ASP A 43 -10.68 -4.14 1.26
N LEU A 44 -10.17 -2.91 1.24
CA LEU A 44 -11.01 -1.69 1.24
C LEU A 44 -11.90 -1.58 0.00
N GLU A 45 -11.42 -1.98 -1.18
CA GLU A 45 -12.23 -2.04 -2.40
C GLU A 45 -13.38 -3.04 -2.25
N GLN A 46 -13.09 -4.21 -1.68
CA GLN A 46 -14.10 -5.22 -1.42
C GLN A 46 -15.11 -4.75 -0.35
N GLN A 47 -14.65 -4.08 0.71
CA GLN A 47 -15.53 -3.47 1.71
C GLN A 47 -16.44 -2.40 1.08
N LEU A 48 -15.90 -1.52 0.24
CA LEU A 48 -16.69 -0.50 -0.49
C LEU A 48 -17.74 -1.14 -1.39
N LYS A 49 -17.35 -2.18 -2.12
CA LYS A 49 -18.26 -2.94 -2.98
C LYS A 49 -19.39 -3.58 -2.16
N ASN A 50 -19.05 -4.34 -1.12
CA ASN A 50 -20.01 -4.99 -0.24
C ASN A 50 -20.95 -3.97 0.42
N TYR A 51 -20.40 -2.82 0.85
CA TYR A 51 -21.18 -1.74 1.45
C TYR A 51 -22.19 -1.16 0.46
N ARG A 52 -21.79 -0.91 -0.80
CA ARG A 52 -22.69 -0.45 -1.85
C ARG A 52 -23.78 -1.49 -2.15
N GLU A 53 -23.41 -2.75 -2.31
CA GLU A 53 -24.35 -3.84 -2.60
C GLU A 53 -25.37 -4.03 -1.47
N ALA A 54 -24.94 -4.00 -0.21
CA ALA A 54 -25.81 -4.14 0.96
C ALA A 54 -26.76 -2.94 1.17
N ASN A 55 -26.39 -1.76 0.68
CA ASN A 55 -27.14 -0.52 0.87
C ASN A 55 -27.82 0.02 -0.39
N MET A 56 -27.94 -0.81 -1.44
CA MET A 56 -28.63 -0.45 -2.68
C MET A 56 -30.03 0.11 -2.41
N GLY A 57 -30.35 1.25 -3.06
CA GLY A 57 -31.62 1.96 -2.89
C GLY A 57 -31.61 3.03 -1.80
N GLY A 58 -30.60 3.04 -0.91
CA GLY A 58 -30.44 4.05 0.14
C GLY A 58 -29.11 4.79 0.09
N LEU A 59 -28.44 4.80 -1.06
CA LEU A 59 -27.17 5.48 -1.25
C LEU A 59 -27.37 6.99 -1.50
N PRO A 60 -26.35 7.83 -1.19
CA PRO A 60 -26.42 9.28 -1.40
C PRO A 60 -26.67 9.64 -2.86
N GLU A 61 -26.09 8.89 -3.81
CA GLU A 61 -26.29 9.12 -5.24
C GLU A 61 -27.75 8.90 -5.68
N GLN A 62 -28.55 8.18 -4.89
CA GLN A 62 -29.95 7.88 -5.14
C GLN A 62 -30.91 8.78 -4.33
N LEU A 63 -30.39 9.63 -3.44
CA LEU A 63 -31.19 10.47 -2.55
C LEU A 63 -32.15 11.37 -3.31
N GLU A 64 -31.66 12.04 -4.36
CA GLU A 64 -32.48 12.94 -5.17
C GLU A 64 -33.60 12.18 -5.91
N SER A 65 -33.31 10.97 -6.41
CA SER A 65 -34.30 10.12 -7.06
C SER A 65 -35.38 9.67 -6.06
N ASN A 66 -34.96 9.23 -4.87
CA ASN A 66 -35.85 8.81 -3.80
C ASN A 66 -36.75 9.95 -3.31
N MET A 67 -36.21 11.16 -3.19
CA MET A 67 -36.98 12.37 -2.85
C MET A 67 -38.06 12.66 -3.89
N ARG A 68 -37.74 12.62 -5.19
CA ARG A 68 -38.72 12.84 -6.25
C ARG A 68 -39.82 11.76 -6.28
N VAL A 69 -39.46 10.51 -5.96
CA VAL A 69 -40.45 9.42 -5.82
C VAL A 69 -41.33 9.67 -4.59
N LEU A 70 -40.75 10.10 -3.47
CA LEU A 70 -41.47 10.42 -2.26
C LEU A 70 -42.47 11.56 -2.49
N ASP A 71 -42.07 12.65 -3.14
CA ASP A 71 -42.95 13.78 -3.47
C ASP A 71 -44.14 13.34 -4.32
N ARG A 72 -43.89 12.50 -5.35
CA ARG A 72 -44.95 11.96 -6.21
C ARG A 72 -45.90 11.04 -5.43
N LEU A 73 -45.37 10.18 -4.56
CA LEU A 73 -46.20 9.30 -3.72
C LEU A 73 -47.05 10.11 -2.75
N GLN A 74 -46.52 11.20 -2.18
CA GLN A 74 -47.26 12.11 -1.32
C GLN A 74 -48.39 12.82 -2.09
N GLU A 75 -48.14 13.27 -3.32
CA GLU A 75 -49.16 13.87 -4.19
C GLU A 75 -50.28 12.87 -4.53
N GLN A 76 -49.91 11.64 -4.91
CA GLN A 76 -50.86 10.55 -5.18
C GLN A 76 -51.69 10.21 -3.94
N LEU A 77 -51.05 10.13 -2.77
CA LEU A 77 -51.71 9.86 -1.49
C LEU A 77 -52.72 10.95 -1.14
N ASN A 78 -52.38 12.22 -1.35
CA ASN A 78 -53.28 13.34 -1.09
C ASN A 78 -54.47 13.32 -2.06
N THR A 79 -54.23 13.04 -3.34
CA THR A 79 -55.29 12.90 -4.35
C THR A 79 -56.25 11.76 -3.99
N ALA A 80 -55.72 10.57 -3.66
CA ALA A 80 -56.53 9.41 -3.28
C ALA A 80 -57.34 9.67 -1.99
N ARG A 81 -56.77 10.38 -1.01
CA ARG A 81 -57.50 10.81 0.21
C ARG A 81 -58.65 11.75 -0.12
N GLN A 82 -58.45 12.68 -1.05
CA GLN A 82 -59.51 13.59 -1.50
C GLN A 82 -60.62 12.81 -2.21
N SER A 83 -60.27 11.90 -3.13
CA SER A 83 -61.25 11.03 -3.80
C SER A 83 -62.03 10.15 -2.82
N LEU A 84 -61.37 9.63 -1.77
CA LEU A 84 -62.03 8.87 -0.70
C LEU A 84 -63.04 9.75 0.06
N MET A 85 -62.67 10.98 0.39
CA MET A 85 -63.56 11.93 1.05
C MET A 85 -64.78 12.24 0.18
N ASP A 86 -64.57 12.47 -1.12
CA ASP A 86 -65.66 12.71 -2.08
C ASP A 86 -66.57 11.50 -2.20
N ALA A 87 -66.02 10.29 -2.30
CA ALA A 87 -66.80 9.04 -2.35
C ALA A 87 -67.61 8.82 -1.06
N LYS A 88 -67.04 9.11 0.12
CA LYS A 88 -67.75 9.04 1.41
C LYS A 88 -68.88 10.06 1.50
N ASN A 89 -68.66 11.28 1.00
CA ASN A 89 -69.70 12.31 0.92
C ASN A 89 -70.84 11.89 -0.02
N ARG A 90 -70.51 11.34 -1.22
CA ARG A 90 -71.51 10.79 -2.14
C ARG A 90 -72.31 9.65 -1.49
N LEU A 91 -71.63 8.73 -0.80
CA LEU A 91 -72.29 7.64 -0.08
C LEU A 91 -73.29 8.16 0.95
N ALA A 92 -72.89 9.14 1.77
CA ALA A 92 -73.75 9.72 2.80
C ALA A 92 -75.00 10.39 2.20
N LEU A 93 -74.88 11.08 1.06
CA LEU A 93 -76.01 11.65 0.34
C LEU A 93 -76.94 10.56 -0.22
N THR A 94 -76.39 9.51 -0.84
CA THR A 94 -77.18 8.38 -1.35
C THR A 94 -77.90 7.64 -0.23
N GLU A 95 -77.24 7.41 0.92
CA GLU A 95 -77.85 6.77 2.09
C GLU A 95 -79.01 7.63 2.67
N ARG A 96 -78.87 8.96 2.69
CA ARG A 96 -79.98 9.87 3.05
C ARG A 96 -81.17 9.74 2.09
N MET A 97 -80.93 9.77 0.78
CA MET A 97 -82.01 9.61 -0.22
C MET A 97 -82.72 8.26 -0.12
N ILE A 98 -81.98 7.17 0.17
CA ILE A 98 -82.57 5.85 0.39
C ILE A 98 -83.45 5.86 1.65
N SER A 99 -82.99 6.48 2.73
CA SER A 99 -83.75 6.57 3.99
C SER A 99 -85.02 7.41 3.85
N GLU A 100 -84.97 8.54 3.12
CA GLU A 100 -86.13 9.39 2.83
C GLU A 100 -87.17 8.65 1.96
N ASN A 101 -86.73 7.96 0.91
CA ASN A 101 -87.63 7.14 0.08
C ASN A 101 -88.25 5.97 0.87
N GLN A 102 -87.52 5.34 1.79
CA GLN A 102 -88.09 4.33 2.68
C GLN A 102 -89.16 4.90 3.62
N THR A 103 -89.01 6.15 4.09
CA THR A 103 -90.04 6.80 4.92
C THR A 103 -91.30 7.15 4.13
N ILE A 104 -91.18 7.52 2.85
CA ILE A 104 -92.35 7.78 1.97
C ILE A 104 -93.10 6.46 1.69
N ILE A 105 -92.39 5.37 1.42
CA ILE A 105 -92.97 4.03 1.22
C ILE A 105 -93.62 3.51 2.52
N ALA A 106 -93.08 3.86 3.69
CA ALA A 106 -93.67 3.51 4.99
C ALA A 106 -94.92 4.35 5.33
N GLN A 107 -95.04 5.59 4.83
CA GLN A 107 -96.26 6.41 4.99
C GLN A 107 -97.37 6.05 3.98
N GLU A 108 -97.04 5.56 2.79
CA GLU A 108 -98.01 5.01 1.82
C GLU A 108 -98.30 3.51 2.02
N GLY A 109 -97.65 2.88 3.00
CA GLY A 109 -97.66 1.44 3.29
C GLY A 109 -98.98 0.84 3.81
N GLN A 110 -100.10 1.59 3.80
CA GLN A 110 -101.44 1.04 4.10
C GLN A 110 -102.31 0.82 2.85
N ALA A 111 -101.85 1.12 1.63
CA ALA A 111 -102.67 0.92 0.42
C ALA A 111 -102.03 0.09 -0.71
N ALA A 112 -100.79 -0.43 -0.54
CA ALA A 112 -100.04 -1.02 -1.65
C ALA A 112 -99.85 -2.55 -1.61
N ILE A 113 -100.43 -3.29 -0.66
CA ILE A 113 -100.19 -4.73 -0.50
C ILE A 113 -101.22 -5.62 -1.26
N GLU A 114 -102.30 -5.06 -1.83
CA GLU A 114 -103.30 -5.87 -2.57
C GLU A 114 -103.25 -5.76 -4.10
N THR A 115 -102.41 -4.91 -4.69
CA THR A 115 -102.62 -4.47 -6.09
C THR A 115 -101.74 -5.14 -7.15
N THR A 116 -100.88 -6.11 -6.80
CA THR A 116 -99.94 -6.74 -7.77
C THR A 116 -100.29 -8.16 -8.20
N THR A 117 -101.35 -8.77 -7.68
CA THR A 117 -101.76 -10.16 -7.99
C THR A 117 -103.05 -10.27 -8.81
N ASP A 118 -103.39 -9.25 -9.61
CA ASP A 118 -104.59 -9.32 -10.47
C ASP A 118 -104.22 -9.40 -11.97
N PRO A 119 -104.37 -10.56 -12.65
CA PRO A 119 -103.97 -10.77 -14.05
C PRO A 119 -104.69 -9.85 -15.03
N MET A 120 -105.81 -9.26 -14.62
CA MET A 120 -106.57 -8.30 -15.42
C MET A 120 -105.78 -7.00 -15.68
N ARG A 121 -104.95 -6.53 -14.73
CA ARG A 121 -104.10 -5.35 -14.90
C ARG A 121 -102.86 -5.61 -15.75
N LEU A 122 -102.29 -6.81 -15.66
CA LEU A 122 -101.17 -7.22 -16.51
C LEU A 122 -101.59 -7.28 -17.99
N ARG A 123 -102.82 -7.73 -18.28
CA ARG A 123 -103.41 -7.67 -19.61
C ARG A 123 -103.62 -6.23 -20.09
N GLU A 124 -104.12 -5.35 -19.23
CA GLU A 124 -104.27 -3.92 -19.57
C GLU A 124 -102.91 -3.27 -19.91
N HIS A 125 -101.87 -3.62 -19.14
CA HIS A 125 -100.51 -3.14 -19.38
C HIS A 125 -99.93 -3.69 -20.70
N LEU A 126 -100.25 -4.94 -21.05
CA LEU A 126 -99.87 -5.54 -22.32
C LEU A 126 -100.55 -4.83 -23.50
N VAL A 127 -101.84 -4.50 -23.42
CA VAL A 127 -102.55 -3.74 -24.46
C VAL A 127 -101.91 -2.35 -24.62
N ARG A 128 -101.57 -1.69 -23.51
CA ARG A 128 -100.93 -0.37 -23.54
C ARG A 128 -99.53 -0.41 -24.15
N LEU A 129 -98.76 -1.46 -23.88
CA LEU A 129 -97.44 -1.70 -24.47
C LEU A 129 -97.53 -2.07 -25.95
N GLN A 130 -98.52 -2.87 -26.36
CA GLN A 130 -98.75 -3.23 -27.76
C GLN A 130 -99.23 -2.04 -28.62
N ASN A 131 -99.85 -1.03 -28.00
CA ASN A 131 -100.18 0.22 -28.69
C ASN A 131 -98.93 1.10 -28.96
N ARG A 132 -97.81 0.86 -28.28
CA ARG A 132 -96.57 1.66 -28.40
C ARG A 132 -95.40 0.89 -29.03
N TYR A 133 -95.38 -0.43 -28.88
CA TYR A 133 -94.29 -1.31 -29.32
C TYR A 133 -94.83 -2.47 -30.16
N THR A 134 -94.07 -2.89 -31.17
CA THR A 134 -94.42 -4.07 -31.98
C THR A 134 -94.29 -5.37 -31.18
N ALA A 135 -94.95 -6.43 -31.63
CA ALA A 135 -95.01 -7.72 -30.94
C ALA A 135 -93.64 -8.38 -30.64
N ASN A 136 -92.56 -7.93 -31.31
CA ASN A 136 -91.21 -8.43 -31.15
C ASN A 136 -90.35 -7.64 -30.14
N HIS A 137 -90.90 -6.61 -29.47
CA HIS A 137 -90.15 -5.84 -28.48
C HIS A 137 -89.87 -6.69 -27.23
N PRO A 138 -88.64 -6.68 -26.67
CA PRO A 138 -88.23 -7.57 -25.57
C PRO A 138 -89.12 -7.45 -24.33
N ASP A 139 -89.65 -6.25 -24.06
CA ASP A 139 -90.54 -6.02 -22.91
C ASP A 139 -91.96 -6.60 -23.11
N VAL A 140 -92.45 -6.64 -24.36
CA VAL A 140 -93.74 -7.27 -24.70
C VAL A 140 -93.62 -8.79 -24.56
N ILE A 141 -92.49 -9.37 -25.00
CA ILE A 141 -92.22 -10.81 -24.91
C ILE A 141 -92.14 -11.24 -23.45
N LYS A 142 -91.42 -10.48 -22.61
CA LYS A 142 -91.31 -10.75 -21.17
C LYS A 142 -92.67 -10.69 -20.47
N LEU A 143 -93.48 -9.67 -20.75
CA LEU A 143 -94.79 -9.49 -20.13
C LEU A 143 -95.78 -10.58 -20.55
N LYS A 144 -95.77 -10.97 -21.85
CA LYS A 144 -96.60 -12.07 -22.36
C LYS A 144 -96.22 -13.40 -21.72
N LYS A 145 -94.92 -13.66 -21.52
CA LYS A 145 -94.42 -14.84 -20.82
C LYS A 145 -94.86 -14.84 -19.35
N MET A 146 -94.77 -13.69 -18.67
CA MET A 146 -95.20 -13.54 -17.28
C MET A 146 -96.71 -13.77 -17.09
N ILE A 147 -97.55 -13.33 -18.03
CA ILE A 147 -98.99 -13.63 -18.02
C ILE A 147 -99.23 -15.13 -18.25
N ALA A 148 -98.53 -15.74 -19.20
CA ALA A 148 -98.66 -17.18 -19.48
C ALA A 148 -98.24 -18.05 -18.27
N ASP A 149 -97.16 -17.67 -17.59
CA ASP A 149 -96.66 -18.35 -16.39
C ASP A 149 -97.62 -18.18 -15.20
N LEU A 150 -98.28 -17.02 -15.08
CA LEU A 150 -99.33 -16.76 -14.07
C LEU A 150 -100.63 -17.52 -14.35
N GLU A 151 -101.02 -17.65 -15.62
CA GLU A 151 -102.22 -18.39 -16.03
C GLU A 151 -102.04 -19.89 -15.89
N SER A 152 -100.87 -20.45 -16.23
CA SER A 152 -100.54 -21.86 -16.01
C SER A 152 -100.48 -22.20 -14.52
N SER A 153 -99.86 -21.34 -13.72
CA SER A 153 -99.84 -21.50 -12.25
C SER A 153 -101.23 -21.47 -11.63
N ARG A 154 -102.20 -20.77 -12.24
CA ARG A 154 -103.59 -20.69 -11.75
C ARG A 154 -104.46 -21.84 -12.26
N GLY A 155 -104.10 -22.48 -13.37
CA GLY A 155 -104.76 -23.67 -13.93
C GLY A 155 -104.48 -24.95 -13.12
N ASP A 156 -103.28 -25.06 -12.54
CA ASP A 156 -102.85 -26.23 -11.74
C ASP A 156 -103.08 -26.06 -10.22
N SER A 157 -103.53 -24.88 -9.74
CA SER A 157 -103.64 -24.54 -8.31
C SER A 157 -105.05 -24.64 -7.71
N LYS A 158 -105.83 -25.68 -8.06
CA LYS A 158 -107.06 -26.02 -7.30
C LYS A 158 -106.92 -27.20 -6.36
N GLU A 159 -105.75 -27.81 -6.24
CA GLU A 159 -105.56 -28.93 -5.33
C GLU A 159 -104.21 -28.83 -4.63
N ASN A 160 -104.26 -28.62 -3.31
CA ASN A 160 -103.19 -28.60 -2.30
C ASN A 160 -102.81 -27.22 -1.73
N MET A 161 -103.60 -26.83 -0.73
CA MET A 161 -103.22 -25.95 0.37
C MET A 161 -102.30 -26.72 1.33
N SER A 162 -101.10 -26.17 1.57
CA SER A 162 -100.25 -26.23 2.78
C SER A 162 -98.79 -26.46 2.39
N GLY A 163 -97.99 -25.40 2.50
CA GLY A 163 -96.57 -25.43 2.19
C GLY A 163 -95.94 -24.07 2.42
N GLU A 164 -95.64 -23.81 3.70
CA GLU A 164 -94.56 -22.99 4.24
C GLU A 164 -93.95 -21.92 3.32
N GLY A 165 -94.22 -20.67 3.66
CA GLY A 165 -93.68 -19.50 3.01
C GLY A 165 -92.19 -19.35 3.24
N ASP A 166 -91.40 -19.76 2.25
CA ASP A 166 -90.15 -19.08 1.94
C ASP A 166 -90.46 -18.03 0.88
N ASN A 167 -90.96 -16.89 1.37
CA ASN A 167 -90.93 -15.63 0.63
C ASN A 167 -89.47 -15.27 0.43
N ALA A 168 -88.87 -15.85 -0.61
CA ALA A 168 -87.64 -15.38 -1.22
C ALA A 168 -87.91 -13.90 -1.55
N ASN A 169 -87.43 -13.06 -0.63
CA ASN A 169 -87.52 -11.62 -0.66
C ASN A 169 -86.83 -11.18 -1.96
N ILE A 170 -87.61 -11.08 -3.04
CA ILE A 170 -87.23 -10.40 -4.26
C ILE A 170 -87.08 -8.95 -3.82
N LYS A 171 -85.91 -8.63 -3.26
CA LYS A 171 -85.41 -7.28 -3.10
C LYS A 171 -85.46 -6.71 -4.50
N THR A 172 -86.53 -6.00 -4.82
CA THR A 172 -86.55 -5.08 -5.94
C THR A 172 -85.36 -4.18 -5.70
N ILE A 173 -84.25 -4.43 -6.40
CA ILE A 173 -83.02 -3.65 -6.28
C ILE A 173 -83.41 -2.28 -6.80
N THR A 174 -83.83 -1.40 -5.90
CA THR A 174 -84.03 0.01 -6.24
C THR A 174 -82.71 0.49 -6.82
N PRO A 175 -82.69 1.18 -7.97
CA PRO A 175 -81.43 1.60 -8.64
C PRO A 175 -80.45 2.31 -7.69
N GLN A 176 -80.97 2.97 -6.65
CA GLN A 176 -80.22 3.61 -5.57
C GLN A 176 -79.41 2.62 -4.69
N MET A 177 -79.89 1.40 -4.45
CA MET A 177 -79.16 0.37 -3.70
C MET A 177 -77.96 -0.18 -4.48
N LEU A 178 -78.11 -0.36 -5.80
CA LEU A 178 -76.99 -0.75 -6.67
C LEU A 178 -75.92 0.34 -6.69
N GLN A 179 -76.33 1.60 -6.78
CA GLN A 179 -75.42 2.76 -6.73
C GLN A 179 -74.67 2.83 -5.39
N ARG A 180 -75.35 2.58 -4.26
CA ARG A 180 -74.71 2.50 -2.94
C ARG A 180 -73.63 1.42 -2.90
N ASP A 181 -73.91 0.23 -3.42
CA ASP A 181 -72.96 -0.89 -3.39
C ASP A 181 -71.76 -0.64 -4.31
N GLN A 182 -71.97 0.04 -5.45
CA GLN A 182 -70.89 0.52 -6.31
C GLN A 182 -69.99 1.52 -5.58
N ILE A 183 -70.56 2.53 -4.90
CA ILE A 183 -69.78 3.51 -4.11
C ILE A 183 -69.04 2.82 -2.96
N LYS A 184 -69.67 1.85 -2.27
CA LYS A 184 -68.99 1.05 -1.23
C LYS A 184 -67.86 0.18 -1.79
N GLY A 185 -67.95 -0.25 -3.04
CA GLY A 185 -66.86 -0.90 -3.77
C GLY A 185 -65.71 0.07 -4.04
N GLU A 186 -66.02 1.25 -4.58
CA GLU A 186 -65.05 2.33 -4.86
C GLU A 186 -64.31 2.79 -3.59
N ILE A 187 -65.03 2.95 -2.47
CA ILE A 187 -64.42 3.29 -1.18
C ILE A 187 -63.44 2.21 -0.74
N ARG A 188 -63.79 0.92 -0.87
CA ARG A 188 -62.90 -0.19 -0.51
C ARG A 188 -61.64 -0.23 -1.37
N THR A 189 -61.75 0.06 -2.67
CA THR A 189 -60.58 0.14 -3.55
C THR A 189 -59.68 1.33 -3.21
N LEU A 190 -60.27 2.49 -2.93
CA LEU A 190 -59.53 3.69 -2.51
C LEU A 190 -58.86 3.51 -1.15
N GLU A 191 -59.51 2.84 -0.19
CA GLU A 191 -58.91 2.53 1.10
C GLU A 191 -57.72 1.56 0.98
N ALA A 192 -57.82 0.55 0.10
CA ALA A 192 -56.71 -0.34 -0.22
C ALA A 192 -55.55 0.40 -0.89
N GLU A 193 -55.84 1.28 -1.86
CA GLU A 193 -54.85 2.12 -2.55
C GLU A 193 -54.14 3.07 -1.58
N ILE A 194 -54.88 3.75 -0.70
CA ILE A 194 -54.28 4.63 0.33
C ILE A 194 -53.38 3.84 1.27
N SER A 195 -53.76 2.61 1.62
CA SER A 195 -52.92 1.75 2.47
C SER A 195 -51.60 1.38 1.79
N ASP A 196 -51.65 1.01 0.50
CA ASP A 196 -50.46 0.69 -0.30
C ASP A 196 -49.56 1.93 -0.50
N LEU A 197 -50.15 3.07 -0.86
CA LEU A 197 -49.44 4.34 -0.99
C LEU A 197 -48.76 4.75 0.33
N ARG A 198 -49.44 4.60 1.48
CA ARG A 198 -48.83 4.85 2.80
C ARG A 198 -47.64 3.95 3.06
N ALA A 199 -47.75 2.65 2.75
CA ALA A 199 -46.64 1.72 2.94
C ALA A 199 -45.42 2.11 2.08
N LYS A 200 -45.65 2.49 0.82
CA LYS A 200 -44.62 2.98 -0.10
C LYS A 200 -44.01 4.31 0.38
N THR A 201 -44.83 5.29 0.77
CA THR A 201 -44.35 6.57 1.33
C THR A 201 -43.47 6.34 2.54
N ASN A 202 -43.89 5.51 3.49
CA ASN A 202 -43.11 5.21 4.70
C ASN A 202 -41.77 4.52 4.37
N HIS A 203 -41.77 3.61 3.39
CA HIS A 203 -40.53 2.96 2.92
C HIS A 203 -39.54 3.97 2.35
N TYR A 204 -39.97 4.81 1.41
CA TYR A 204 -39.10 5.84 0.80
C TYR A 204 -38.68 6.92 1.79
N GLN A 205 -39.57 7.31 2.70
CA GLN A 205 -39.23 8.25 3.77
C GLN A 205 -38.13 7.69 4.68
N SER A 206 -38.24 6.41 5.08
CA SER A 206 -37.20 5.75 5.87
C SER A 206 -35.87 5.64 5.12
N LEU A 207 -35.89 5.42 3.79
CA LEU A 207 -34.68 5.46 2.98
C LEU A 207 -34.02 6.84 3.04
N VAL A 208 -34.77 7.89 2.74
CA VAL A 208 -34.29 9.30 2.76
C VAL A 208 -33.73 9.68 4.13
N GLU A 209 -34.43 9.35 5.22
CA GLU A 209 -34.02 9.68 6.59
C GLU A 209 -32.73 8.94 7.02
N ASN A 210 -32.51 7.73 6.52
CA ASN A 210 -31.32 6.95 6.85
C ASN A 210 -30.12 7.22 5.92
N THR A 211 -30.33 7.79 4.73
CA THR A 211 -29.27 8.09 3.76
C THR A 211 -28.12 8.91 4.35
N PRO A 212 -28.33 9.98 5.16
CA PRO A 212 -27.22 10.77 5.72
C PRO A 212 -26.27 9.96 6.61
N LYS A 213 -26.79 8.98 7.37
CA LYS A 213 -25.95 8.08 8.19
C LYS A 213 -25.10 7.19 7.29
N LYS A 214 -25.72 6.62 6.25
CA LYS A 214 -25.04 5.79 5.26
C LYS A 214 -24.00 6.56 4.46
N GLU A 215 -24.25 7.84 4.21
CA GLU A 215 -23.31 8.76 3.56
C GLU A 215 -22.06 8.97 4.42
N GLN A 216 -22.23 9.24 5.72
CA GLN A 216 -21.10 9.41 6.64
C GLN A 216 -20.22 8.16 6.70
N GLU A 217 -20.83 6.97 6.78
CA GLU A 217 -20.11 5.69 6.76
C GLU A 217 -19.36 5.50 5.43
N LEU A 218 -20.02 5.75 4.29
CA LEU A 218 -19.40 5.65 2.96
C LEU A 218 -18.25 6.64 2.79
N LEU A 219 -18.40 7.87 3.27
CA LEU A 219 -17.35 8.89 3.21
C LEU A 219 -16.14 8.49 4.04
N SER A 220 -16.35 7.88 5.20
CA SER A 220 -15.27 7.40 6.05
C SER A 220 -14.46 6.31 5.35
N LEU A 221 -15.15 5.32 4.77
CA LEU A 221 -14.54 4.22 4.04
C LEU A 221 -13.86 4.69 2.76
N LYS A 222 -14.46 5.67 2.06
CA LYS A 222 -13.87 6.28 0.87
C LYS A 222 -12.61 7.07 1.20
N ARG A 223 -12.61 7.83 2.31
CA ARG A 223 -11.42 8.57 2.76
C ARG A 223 -10.28 7.60 3.07
N ASP A 224 -10.58 6.49 3.73
CA ASP A 224 -9.57 5.48 4.05
C ASP A 224 -9.03 4.79 2.78
N TYR A 225 -9.92 4.48 1.82
CA TYR A 225 -9.52 4.02 0.48
C TYR A 225 -8.60 5.01 -0.24
N ASP A 226 -9.00 6.28 -0.31
CA ASP A 226 -8.24 7.32 -1.01
C ASP A 226 -6.86 7.54 -0.35
N ASN A 227 -6.78 7.50 0.98
CA ASN A 227 -5.52 7.58 1.72
C ASN A 227 -4.59 6.40 1.41
N ILE A 228 -5.09 5.16 1.52
CA ILE A 228 -4.27 3.96 1.24
C ILE A 228 -3.85 3.92 -0.22
N ARG A 229 -4.74 4.30 -1.15
CA ARG A 229 -4.41 4.40 -2.57
C ARG A 229 -3.32 5.45 -2.83
N ALA A 230 -3.39 6.61 -2.19
CA ALA A 230 -2.37 7.65 -2.32
C ALA A 230 -1.02 7.17 -1.76
N THR A 231 -1.01 6.52 -0.60
CA THR A 231 0.20 5.92 -0.01
C THR A 231 0.78 4.83 -0.90
N TYR A 232 -0.06 3.93 -1.44
CA TYR A 232 0.36 2.89 -2.38
C TYR A 232 1.04 3.49 -3.63
N ASN A 233 0.42 4.51 -4.24
CA ASN A 233 0.99 5.18 -5.40
C ASN A 233 2.34 5.85 -5.10
N SER A 234 2.47 6.48 -3.93
CA SER A 234 3.73 7.09 -3.50
C SER A 234 4.82 6.03 -3.24
N LEU A 235 4.48 4.90 -2.63
CA LEU A 235 5.41 3.78 -2.45
C LEU A 235 5.82 3.17 -3.79
N LEU A 236 4.90 3.08 -4.76
CA LEU A 236 5.17 2.57 -6.09
C LEU A 236 6.18 3.45 -6.82
N GLU A 237 5.99 4.77 -6.76
CA GLU A 237 6.94 5.73 -7.32
C GLU A 237 8.33 5.58 -6.67
N ARG A 238 8.39 5.52 -5.34
CA ARG A 238 9.64 5.30 -4.61
C ARG A 238 10.31 3.96 -4.93
N LYS A 239 9.54 2.89 -5.16
CA LYS A 239 10.07 1.59 -5.59
C LYS A 239 10.72 1.72 -6.97
N LEU A 240 10.06 2.39 -7.90
CA LEU A 240 10.61 2.60 -9.25
C LEU A 240 11.90 3.41 -9.21
N GLU A 241 11.97 4.44 -8.37
CA GLU A 241 13.21 5.21 -8.12
C GLU A 241 14.31 4.34 -7.51
N ALA A 242 14.00 3.54 -6.48
CA ALA A 242 14.95 2.63 -5.86
C ALA A 242 15.46 1.59 -6.85
N GLN A 243 14.58 1.02 -7.68
CA GLN A 243 14.94 0.06 -8.72
C GLN A 243 15.80 0.69 -9.81
N LEU A 244 15.55 1.96 -10.16
CA LEU A 244 16.44 2.72 -11.05
C LEU A 244 17.82 2.90 -10.41
N ALA A 245 17.89 3.23 -9.12
CA ALA A 245 19.15 3.32 -8.38
C ALA A 245 19.92 1.99 -8.37
N VAL A 246 19.26 0.86 -8.10
CA VAL A 246 19.85 -0.49 -8.21
C VAL A 246 20.45 -0.72 -9.59
N ASN A 247 19.72 -0.38 -10.64
CA ASN A 247 20.20 -0.53 -12.02
C ASN A 247 21.37 0.39 -12.34
N MET A 248 21.43 1.60 -11.76
CA MET A 248 22.56 2.52 -11.91
C MET A 248 23.81 2.00 -11.21
N GLU A 249 23.69 1.51 -9.97
CA GLU A 249 24.81 0.93 -9.21
C GLU A 249 25.33 -0.35 -9.89
N LYS A 250 24.44 -1.25 -10.34
CA LYS A 250 24.81 -2.46 -11.10
C LYS A 250 25.53 -2.15 -12.41
N LYS A 251 25.11 -1.10 -13.12
CA LYS A 251 25.76 -0.64 -14.36
C LYS A 251 26.96 0.28 -14.08
N GLN A 252 27.33 0.49 -12.81
CA GLN A 252 28.40 1.38 -12.38
C GLN A 252 28.26 2.80 -12.96
N LYS A 253 27.02 3.26 -13.17
CA LYS A 253 26.70 4.61 -13.67
C LYS A 253 26.45 5.63 -12.56
N GLY A 254 26.56 5.20 -11.30
CA GLY A 254 26.53 6.07 -10.12
C GLY A 254 27.85 6.83 -9.93
N GLU A 255 27.98 7.49 -8.78
CA GLU A 255 29.23 8.15 -8.40
C GLU A 255 30.34 7.11 -8.21
N GLN A 256 31.44 7.27 -8.95
CA GLN A 256 32.58 6.36 -8.90
C GLN A 256 33.78 7.01 -8.23
N PHE A 257 34.39 6.26 -7.32
CA PHE A 257 35.74 6.56 -6.87
C PHE A 257 36.75 6.01 -7.89
N TYR A 258 37.63 6.87 -8.38
CA TYR A 258 38.75 6.46 -9.22
C TYR A 258 40.07 6.79 -8.52
N ILE A 259 41.07 5.93 -8.72
CA ILE A 259 42.41 6.16 -8.18
C ILE A 259 43.09 7.21 -9.05
N LEU A 260 43.22 8.44 -8.54
CA LEU A 260 43.85 9.54 -9.27
C LEU A 260 45.37 9.36 -9.41
N ASP A 261 46.06 9.02 -8.32
CA ASP A 261 47.48 8.69 -8.32
C ASP A 261 47.74 7.42 -7.51
N SER A 262 48.49 6.50 -8.11
CA SER A 262 48.76 5.20 -7.51
C SER A 262 50.07 5.25 -6.72
N ALA A 263 50.12 4.53 -5.60
CA ALA A 263 51.30 4.48 -4.76
C ALA A 263 52.45 3.79 -5.50
N ARG A 264 53.47 4.57 -5.86
CA ARG A 264 54.69 4.09 -6.52
C ARG A 264 55.61 3.41 -5.53
N ILE A 265 56.30 2.36 -5.95
CA ILE A 265 57.31 1.69 -5.13
C ILE A 265 58.52 2.62 -5.03
N PRO A 266 59.10 2.85 -3.83
CA PRO A 266 60.26 3.73 -3.69
C PRO A 266 61.48 3.11 -4.37
N GLU A 267 62.19 3.88 -5.18
CA GLU A 267 63.43 3.46 -5.84
C GLU A 267 64.64 3.41 -4.90
N LYS A 268 64.53 4.04 -3.73
CA LYS A 268 65.59 4.09 -2.70
C LYS A 268 65.02 3.69 -1.34
N PRO A 269 65.81 3.00 -0.50
CA PRO A 269 65.38 2.66 0.85
C PRO A 269 65.09 3.94 1.64
N ILE A 270 63.95 3.96 2.34
CA ILE A 270 63.48 5.10 3.15
C ILE A 270 64.24 5.17 4.48
N SER A 271 64.66 4.02 5.00
CA SER A 271 65.47 3.89 6.21
C SER A 271 66.27 2.58 6.20
N PRO A 272 67.45 2.52 6.84
CA PRO A 272 68.23 3.62 7.42
C PRO A 272 69.00 4.45 6.38
N ASP A 273 69.34 5.69 6.71
CA ASP A 273 70.17 6.58 5.87
C ASP A 273 71.59 6.02 5.72
N MET A 274 71.86 5.33 4.61
CA MET A 274 73.15 4.65 4.37
C MET A 274 74.35 5.60 4.46
N LYS A 275 74.20 6.88 4.11
CA LYS A 275 75.26 7.90 4.25
C LYS A 275 75.59 8.20 5.71
N LYS A 276 74.58 8.33 6.58
CA LYS A 276 74.78 8.56 8.01
C LYS A 276 75.44 7.34 8.66
N LEU A 277 74.97 6.14 8.29
CA LEU A 277 75.55 4.89 8.78
C LEU A 277 77.02 4.74 8.37
N PHE A 278 77.38 5.09 7.12
CA PHE A 278 78.77 5.08 6.65
C PHE A 278 79.67 5.99 7.50
N ILE A 279 79.24 7.23 7.75
CA ILE A 279 80.00 8.19 8.57
C ILE A 279 80.14 7.68 10.01
N MET A 280 79.07 7.13 10.59
CA MET A 280 79.12 6.57 11.95
C MET A 280 80.10 5.40 12.06
N VAL A 281 80.09 4.47 11.10
CA VAL A 281 81.01 3.32 11.08
C VAL A 281 82.45 3.78 10.89
N LEU A 282 82.69 4.77 10.02
CA LEU A 282 84.03 5.33 9.80
C LEU A 282 84.57 6.00 11.07
N LEU A 283 83.76 6.85 11.72
CA LEU A 283 84.14 7.50 12.98
C LEU A 283 84.37 6.49 14.10
N ALA A 284 83.51 5.48 14.22
CA ALA A 284 83.66 4.40 15.19
C ALA A 284 84.94 3.58 14.93
N GLY A 285 85.28 3.32 13.66
CA GLY A 285 86.51 2.60 13.29
C GLY A 285 87.78 3.37 13.63
N VAL A 286 87.84 4.67 13.30
CA VAL A 286 88.98 5.54 13.66
C VAL A 286 89.09 5.67 15.19
N GLY A 287 87.97 5.94 15.86
CA GLY A 287 87.93 6.05 17.32
C GLY A 287 88.35 4.75 18.01
N GLY A 288 87.90 3.59 17.50
CA GLY A 288 88.30 2.28 17.99
C GLY A 288 89.78 1.99 17.78
N GLY A 289 90.35 2.37 16.63
CA GLY A 289 91.79 2.23 16.35
C GLY A 289 92.65 3.07 17.30
N ILE A 290 92.29 4.35 17.49
CA ILE A 290 92.98 5.23 18.45
C ILE A 290 92.84 4.69 19.88
N GLY A 291 91.64 4.21 20.25
CA GLY A 291 91.39 3.61 21.55
C GLY A 291 92.23 2.35 21.80
N LEU A 292 92.35 1.46 20.82
CA LEU A 292 93.20 0.27 20.90
C LEU A 292 94.69 0.62 21.00
N MET A 293 95.15 1.62 20.23
CA MET A 293 96.53 2.11 20.33
C MET A 293 96.82 2.67 21.73
N TYR A 294 95.93 3.49 22.28
CA TYR A 294 96.08 4.03 23.64
C TYR A 294 96.06 2.93 24.71
N LEU A 295 95.15 1.96 24.58
CA LEU A 295 95.04 0.85 25.53
C LEU A 295 96.28 -0.06 25.46
N SER A 296 96.77 -0.33 24.25
CA SER A 296 98.00 -1.11 24.02
C SER A 296 99.22 -0.42 24.62
N GLU A 297 99.35 0.89 24.46
CA GLU A 297 100.47 1.66 25.04
C GLU A 297 100.39 1.70 26.57
N ARG A 298 99.19 1.83 27.15
CA ARG A 298 99.00 1.81 28.60
C ARG A 298 99.28 0.44 29.23
N MET A 299 99.02 -0.65 28.51
CA MET A 299 99.34 -2.01 28.96
C MET A 299 100.82 -2.34 28.78
N ASP A 300 101.52 -1.70 27.85
CA ASP A 300 102.95 -1.85 27.69
C ASP A 300 103.68 -1.13 28.85
N ARG A 301 104.38 -1.91 29.67
CA ARG A 301 105.19 -1.40 30.79
C ARG A 301 106.67 -1.31 30.44
N SER A 302 107.04 -1.46 29.17
CA SER A 302 108.43 -1.39 28.74
C SER A 302 108.94 0.05 28.74
N PHE A 303 110.11 0.27 29.33
CA PHE A 303 110.83 1.54 29.21
C PHE A 303 111.41 1.65 27.79
N ARG A 304 111.08 2.72 27.06
CA ARG A 304 111.48 2.89 25.65
C ARG A 304 112.54 3.99 25.46
N SER A 305 112.56 5.02 26.30
CA SER A 305 113.59 6.06 26.26
C SER A 305 114.48 6.09 27.51
N GLN A 306 115.68 6.66 27.37
CA GLN A 306 116.56 6.93 28.53
C GLN A 306 115.86 7.84 29.54
N GLU A 307 115.15 8.87 29.07
CA GLU A 307 114.43 9.78 29.96
C GLU A 307 113.34 9.06 30.78
N ASP A 308 112.67 8.04 30.22
CA ASP A 308 111.62 7.28 30.93
C ASP A 308 112.20 6.48 32.12
N VAL A 309 113.40 5.93 31.94
CA VAL A 309 114.13 5.17 32.98
C VAL A 309 114.59 6.12 34.09
N GLU A 310 115.15 7.28 33.75
CA GLU A 310 115.61 8.29 34.71
C GLU A 310 114.46 8.88 35.52
N LEU A 311 113.35 9.24 34.87
CA LEU A 311 112.16 9.80 35.51
C LEU A 311 111.45 8.81 36.45
N THR A 312 111.43 7.51 36.09
CA THR A 312 110.71 6.51 36.88
C THR A 312 111.54 5.98 38.04
N LEU A 313 112.86 5.79 37.86
CA LEU A 313 113.75 5.20 38.86
C LEU A 313 114.54 6.23 39.67
N GLY A 314 114.57 7.51 39.24
CA GLY A 314 115.27 8.59 39.94
C GLY A 314 116.80 8.48 39.92
N LEU A 315 117.35 7.68 38.99
CA LEU A 315 118.78 7.39 38.88
C LEU A 315 119.30 7.88 37.53
N PRO A 316 120.49 8.54 37.47
CA PRO A 316 121.08 8.96 36.21
C PRO A 316 121.57 7.76 35.40
N VAL A 317 121.26 7.72 34.09
CA VAL A 317 121.69 6.63 33.19
C VAL A 317 123.13 6.87 32.76
N ILE A 318 124.05 6.02 33.25
CA ILE A 318 125.50 6.19 33.04
C ILE A 318 125.95 5.77 31.63
N SER A 319 125.30 4.76 31.03
CA SER A 319 125.63 4.29 29.69
C SER A 319 124.47 3.49 29.09
N THR A 320 124.23 3.65 27.80
CA THR A 320 123.32 2.81 27.00
C THR A 320 124.11 1.85 26.13
N VAL A 321 123.73 0.57 26.15
CA VAL A 321 124.27 -0.42 25.23
C VAL A 321 123.39 -0.41 23.97
N PRO A 322 123.92 -0.02 22.80
CA PRO A 322 123.15 -0.09 21.58
C PRO A 322 122.90 -1.56 21.22
N VAL A 323 121.64 -1.89 20.96
CA VAL A 323 121.27 -3.22 20.45
C VAL A 323 121.78 -3.33 19.02
N LEU A 324 122.75 -4.22 18.77
CA LEU A 324 123.20 -4.53 17.40
C LEU A 324 122.14 -5.43 16.73
N PRO A 325 121.49 -4.99 15.65
CA PRO A 325 120.44 -5.77 15.00
C PRO A 325 121.01 -7.04 14.37
N ASP A 326 120.50 -8.20 14.76
CA ASP A 326 120.89 -9.48 14.18
C ASP A 326 120.24 -9.66 12.79
N ARG A 327 120.80 -10.56 11.97
CA ARG A 327 120.28 -10.85 10.61
C ARG A 327 118.82 -11.32 10.66
N LYS A 328 118.39 -11.95 11.75
CA LYS A 328 117.00 -12.37 12.02
C LYS A 328 116.07 -11.18 12.31
N ASP A 329 116.54 -10.15 13.02
CA ASP A 329 115.73 -8.97 13.35
C ASP A 329 115.40 -8.13 12.10
N LYS A 330 116.36 -8.02 11.16
CA LYS A 330 116.11 -7.36 9.87
C LYS A 330 115.07 -8.10 9.02
N MET A 331 115.02 -9.43 9.08
CA MET A 331 113.99 -10.22 8.40
C MET A 331 112.60 -10.04 9.04
N LEU A 332 112.53 -10.03 10.38
CA LEU A 332 111.28 -9.79 11.13
C LEU A 332 110.72 -8.38 10.88
N GLN A 333 111.58 -7.36 10.83
CA GLN A 333 111.17 -5.99 10.49
C GLN A 333 110.61 -5.89 9.07
N GLY A 334 111.22 -6.58 8.10
CA GLY A 334 110.70 -6.68 6.74
C GLY A 334 109.33 -7.37 6.70
N LEU A 335 109.17 -8.47 7.43
CA LEU A 335 107.90 -9.21 7.52
C LEU A 335 106.79 -8.36 8.15
N HIS A 336 107.08 -7.63 9.23
CA HIS A 336 106.14 -6.72 9.86
C HIS A 336 105.74 -5.59 8.90
N GLY A 337 106.69 -5.00 8.16
CA GLY A 337 106.39 -3.98 7.15
C GLY A 337 105.49 -4.50 6.02
N VAL A 338 105.69 -5.74 5.57
CA VAL A 338 104.82 -6.36 4.57
C VAL A 338 103.44 -6.66 5.14
N ALA A 339 103.36 -7.12 6.39
CA ALA A 339 102.09 -7.38 7.07
C ALA A 339 101.26 -6.11 7.29
N THR A 340 101.86 -5.00 7.70
CA THR A 340 101.16 -3.71 7.85
C THR A 340 100.70 -3.16 6.50
N ALA A 341 101.54 -3.25 5.46
CA ALA A 341 101.15 -2.87 4.11
C ALA A 341 99.95 -3.70 3.61
N CYS A 342 99.96 -5.02 3.85
CA CYS A 342 98.86 -5.90 3.49
C CYS A 342 97.57 -5.53 4.22
N PHE A 343 97.63 -5.26 5.52
CA PHE A 343 96.47 -4.83 6.32
C PHE A 343 95.89 -3.49 5.83
N ILE A 344 96.74 -2.53 5.49
CA ILE A 344 96.31 -1.25 4.92
C ILE A 344 95.61 -1.48 3.58
N CYS A 345 96.19 -2.30 2.70
CA CYS A 345 95.57 -2.62 1.41
C CYS A 345 94.19 -3.29 1.57
N VAL A 346 94.07 -4.27 2.46
CA VAL A 346 92.79 -4.96 2.73
C VAL A 346 91.76 -3.99 3.31
N SER A 347 92.14 -3.12 4.25
CA SER A 347 91.21 -2.15 4.84
C SER A 347 90.72 -1.11 3.82
N ILE A 348 91.59 -0.65 2.91
CA ILE A 348 91.21 0.25 1.81
C ILE A 348 90.21 -0.44 0.86
N ILE A 349 90.47 -1.71 0.50
CA ILE A 349 89.55 -2.48 -0.37
C ILE A 349 88.18 -2.64 0.30
N LEU A 350 88.14 -2.98 1.59
CA LEU A 350 86.89 -3.10 2.34
C LEU A 350 86.13 -1.78 2.44
N LEU A 351 86.83 -0.66 2.69
CA LEU A 351 86.21 0.68 2.72
C LEU A 351 85.68 1.11 1.35
N LEU A 352 86.41 0.82 0.27
CA LEU A 352 85.94 1.10 -1.09
C LEU A 352 84.72 0.24 -1.46
N GLY A 353 84.74 -1.04 -1.11
CA GLY A 353 83.59 -1.93 -1.30
C GLY A 353 82.36 -1.44 -0.53
N PHE A 354 82.54 -1.07 0.74
CA PHE A 354 81.46 -0.54 1.57
C PHE A 354 80.94 0.82 1.05
N SER A 355 81.83 1.71 0.60
CA SER A 355 81.47 2.98 -0.04
C SER A 355 80.63 2.74 -1.32
N LEU A 356 81.03 1.79 -2.16
CA LEU A 356 80.27 1.43 -3.36
C LEU A 356 78.85 0.93 -3.01
N VAL A 357 78.72 0.06 -2.01
CA VAL A 357 77.42 -0.49 -1.57
C VAL A 357 76.50 0.62 -1.05
N THR A 358 77.05 1.58 -0.29
CA THR A 358 76.27 2.68 0.27
C THR A 358 75.86 3.73 -0.76
N PHE A 359 76.70 4.03 -1.77
CA PHE A 359 76.40 5.04 -2.79
C PHE A 359 75.57 4.52 -3.96
N LYS A 360 75.82 3.30 -4.46
CA LYS A 360 75.09 2.73 -5.61
C LYS A 360 73.91 1.84 -5.20
N GLY A 361 73.83 1.44 -3.93
CA GLY A 361 72.82 0.50 -3.45
C GLY A 361 73.25 -0.97 -3.63
N LEU A 362 72.67 -1.86 -2.82
CA LEU A 362 73.02 -3.27 -2.79
C LEU A 362 72.78 -3.96 -4.14
N ASP A 363 71.64 -3.72 -4.78
CA ASP A 363 71.29 -4.41 -6.02
C ASP A 363 72.22 -4.02 -7.19
N ASN A 364 72.56 -2.74 -7.31
CA ASN A 364 73.49 -2.26 -8.33
C ASN A 364 74.94 -2.70 -8.07
N THR A 365 75.34 -2.82 -6.81
CA THR A 365 76.67 -3.34 -6.47
C THR A 365 76.78 -4.83 -6.69
N VAL A 366 75.77 -5.62 -6.33
CA VAL A 366 75.70 -7.05 -6.64
C VAL A 366 75.70 -7.26 -8.15
N ARG A 367 74.98 -6.43 -8.91
CA ARG A 367 75.00 -6.48 -10.38
C ARG A 367 76.39 -6.17 -10.95
N LEU A 368 77.05 -5.10 -10.50
CA LEU A 368 78.41 -4.74 -10.94
C LEU A 368 79.45 -5.79 -10.57
N VAL A 369 79.36 -6.39 -9.38
CA VAL A 369 80.26 -7.47 -8.96
C VAL A 369 80.00 -8.72 -9.80
N LYS A 370 78.75 -9.08 -10.08
CA LYS A 370 78.46 -10.21 -10.98
C LYS A 370 78.96 -9.97 -12.41
N GLU A 371 78.88 -8.74 -12.90
CA GLU A 371 79.31 -8.37 -14.24
C GLU A 371 80.85 -8.34 -14.42
N TYR A 372 81.60 -8.03 -13.36
CA TYR A 372 83.08 -7.97 -13.41
C TYR A 372 83.82 -9.16 -12.79
N LEU A 373 83.18 -9.91 -11.90
CA LEU A 373 83.82 -10.98 -11.12
C LEU A 373 83.39 -12.39 -11.58
N PHE A 374 82.35 -12.50 -12.41
CA PHE A 374 81.95 -13.73 -13.09
C PHE A 374 81.97 -13.52 -14.62
N ILE A 375 83.15 -13.70 -15.21
CA ILE A 375 83.32 -14.32 -16.53
C ILE A 375 83.71 -15.77 -16.29
#